data_AF-F7XSI9-F1
#
_entry.id   AF-F7XSI9-F1
#
_cell.length_a   1.000
_cell.length_b   1.000
_cell.length_c   1.000
_cell.angle_alpha   90.00
_cell.angle_beta   90.00
_cell.angle_gamma   90.00
#
_symmetry.space_group_name_H-M   'P 1'
#
loop_
_entity.id
_entity.type
_entity.pdbx_description
1 polymer ?
#
loop_
_entity_poly.entity_id
_entity_poly.type
_entity_poly.pdbx_seq_one_letter_code
_entity_poly.pdbx_strand_id
1 'polypeptide(L)'
;MENCRSLKSSMLYIRDEHSTAQAILAINFDIAALQVTQFALGRLTGTTAETASHIHLKSVSAFLDDLTEESVERVGKPVALMSKREETDAIHLLSQMGTFLITRAEDRVSHYFGISKYTLYSCIETGKS
;
A
#
# COMPACT_ATOMS: atom_id res chain seq x y z
N MET A 1 -0.38 2.67 -20.14
CA MET A 1 -0.60 2.75 -18.69
C MET A 1 -0.79 4.22 -18.37
N GLU A 2 -1.98 4.62 -17.91
CA GLU A 2 -2.26 6.02 -17.56
C GLU A 2 -1.74 6.31 -16.15
N ASN A 3 -1.03 7.42 -15.99
CA ASN A 3 -0.39 7.80 -14.74
C ASN A 3 -1.47 8.30 -13.77
N CYS A 4 -1.84 7.50 -12.77
CA CYS A 4 -2.77 7.93 -11.74
C CYS A 4 -2.12 9.02 -10.86
N ARG A 5 -2.68 10.23 -10.82
CA ARG A 5 -2.16 11.36 -10.03
C ARG A 5 -2.90 11.46 -8.69
N SER A 6 -2.18 11.78 -7.63
CA SER A 6 -2.78 12.01 -6.31
C SER A 6 -3.39 13.40 -6.27
N LEU A 7 -4.71 13.51 -6.43
CA LEU A 7 -5.41 14.78 -6.44
C LEU A 7 -6.08 15.06 -5.09
N LYS A 8 -6.02 16.31 -4.64
CA LYS A 8 -6.88 16.85 -3.59
C LYS A 8 -7.91 17.77 -4.22
N SER A 9 -9.18 17.51 -3.92
CA SER A 9 -10.30 18.24 -4.50
C SER A 9 -10.99 19.10 -3.44
N SER A 10 -11.45 20.27 -3.84
CA SER A 10 -12.35 21.13 -3.06
C SER A 10 -13.53 21.51 -3.92
N MET A 11 -14.73 21.48 -3.37
CA MET A 11 -15.97 21.62 -4.13
C MET A 11 -16.92 22.57 -3.41
N LEU A 12 -17.49 23.50 -4.17
CA LEU A 12 -18.46 24.47 -3.69
C LEU A 12 -19.69 24.44 -4.60
N TYR A 13 -20.88 24.37 -3.98
CA TYR A 13 -22.14 24.53 -4.69
C TYR A 13 -22.49 26.01 -4.77
N ILE A 14 -22.71 26.49 -5.98
CA ILE A 14 -23.26 27.82 -6.23
C ILE A 14 -24.77 27.68 -6.27
N ARG A 15 -25.45 28.33 -5.32
CA ARG A 15 -26.89 28.28 -5.14
C ARG A 15 -27.52 29.62 -5.45
N ASP A 16 -28.75 29.61 -5.94
CA ASP A 16 -29.56 30.81 -6.09
C ASP A 16 -30.18 31.29 -4.77
N GLU A 17 -30.94 32.38 -4.82
CA GLU A 17 -31.64 32.96 -3.68
C GLU A 17 -32.65 32.01 -3.03
N HIS A 18 -33.09 30.98 -3.75
CA HIS A 18 -33.96 29.92 -3.25
C HIS A 18 -33.18 28.68 -2.76
N SER A 19 -31.86 28.78 -2.60
CA SER A 19 -30.95 27.69 -2.18
C SER A 19 -30.86 26.51 -3.17
N THR A 20 -31.33 26.68 -4.40
CA THR A 20 -31.26 25.65 -5.44
C THR A 20 -29.87 25.68 -6.07
N ALA A 21 -29.19 24.53 -6.15
CA ALA A 21 -27.86 24.45 -6.74
C ALA A 21 -27.94 24.64 -8.26
N GLN A 22 -27.29 25.69 -8.78
CA GLN A 22 -27.25 26.01 -10.20
C GLN A 22 -25.92 25.64 -10.86
N ALA A 23 -24.83 25.67 -10.10
CA ALA A 23 -23.50 25.31 -10.59
C ALA A 23 -22.63 24.72 -9.48
N ILE A 24 -21.51 24.13 -9.90
CA ILE A 24 -20.51 23.52 -9.03
C ILE A 24 -19.16 24.06 -9.44
N LEU A 25 -18.42 24.59 -8.47
CA LEU A 25 -17.00 24.90 -8.63
C LEU A 25 -16.18 23.77 -7.99
N ALA A 26 -15.35 23.11 -8.80
CA ALA A 26 -14.41 22.10 -8.33
C ALA A 26 -12.96 22.56 -8.60
N ILE A 27 -12.13 22.54 -7.56
CA ILE A 27 -10.70 22.84 -7.64
C ILE A 27 -9.95 21.55 -7.34
N ASN A 28 -9.16 21.08 -8.31
CA ASN A 28 -8.35 19.86 -8.19
C ASN A 28 -6.87 20.24 -8.19
N PHE A 29 -6.14 19.79 -7.18
CA PHE A 29 -4.72 20.08 -7.02
C PHE A 29 -3.92 18.79 -6.91
N ASP A 30 -2.87 18.64 -7.71
CA ASP A 30 -1.94 17.51 -7.63
C ASP A 30 -1.02 17.66 -6.42
N ILE A 31 -1.18 16.76 -5.45
CA ILE A 31 -0.45 16.79 -4.19
C ILE A 31 0.76 15.85 -4.17
N ALA A 32 1.10 15.17 -5.27
CA ALA A 32 2.17 14.16 -5.27
C ALA A 32 3.51 14.73 -4.76
N ALA A 33 3.91 15.91 -5.24
CA ALA A 33 5.13 16.57 -4.79
C ALA A 33 5.07 16.99 -3.31
N LEU A 34 3.89 17.38 -2.81
CA LEU A 34 3.70 17.75 -1.41
C LEU A 34 3.80 16.54 -0.48
N GLN A 35 3.33 15.38 -0.92
CA GLN A 35 3.44 14.14 -0.14
C GLN A 35 4.91 13.70 0.01
N VAL A 36 5.71 13.78 -1.07
CA VAL A 36 7.16 13.51 -1.01
C VAL A 36 7.86 14.49 -0.07
N THR A 37 7.49 15.77 -0.13
CA THR A 37 8.04 16.81 0.74
C THR A 37 7.71 16.54 2.22
N GLN A 38 6.46 16.17 2.51
CA GLN A 38 6.02 15.81 3.86
C GLN A 38 6.83 14.64 4.44
N PHE A 39 7.09 13.61 3.62
CA PHE A 39 7.91 12.47 4.02
C PHE A 39 9.36 12.90 4.34
N ALA A 40 9.99 13.69 3.47
CA ALA A 40 11.35 14.17 3.68
C ALA A 40 11.47 15.06 4.94
N LEU A 41 10.51 15.95 5.16
CA LEU A 41 10.48 16.80 6.35
C LEU A 41 10.28 15.98 7.62
N GLY A 42 9.37 15.00 7.62
CA GLY A 42 9.15 14.10 8.76
C GLY A 42 10.43 13.40 9.20
N ARG A 43 11.23 12.92 8.24
CA ARG A 43 12.54 12.29 8.52
C ARG A 43 13.58 13.26 9.07
N LEU A 44 13.58 14.51 8.62
CA LEU A 44 14.53 15.52 9.08
C LEU A 44 14.21 16.00 10.49
N THR A 45 12.93 16.11 10.83
CA THR A 45 12.47 16.74 12.09
C THR A 45 12.09 15.74 13.18
N GLY A 46 12.03 14.44 12.88
CA GLY A 46 11.67 13.40 13.85
C GLY A 46 12.78 13.17 14.89
N THR A 47 12.47 13.34 16.18
CA THR A 47 13.42 13.18 17.31
C THR A 47 13.18 11.93 18.16
N THR A 48 12.27 11.04 17.75
CA THR A 48 11.94 9.82 18.50
C THR A 48 11.84 8.66 17.52
N ALA A 49 12.43 7.50 17.87
CA ALA A 49 12.23 6.25 17.13
C ALA A 49 10.72 6.09 16.89
N GLU A 50 10.36 6.02 15.60
CA GLU A 50 9.03 6.28 15.11
C GLU A 50 7.99 5.41 15.83
N THR A 51 7.18 6.03 16.71
CA THR A 51 5.90 5.47 17.08
C THR A 51 5.12 5.35 15.78
N ALA A 52 4.97 4.12 15.29
CA ALA A 52 4.07 3.66 14.23
C ALA A 52 2.99 4.70 13.88
N SER A 53 3.33 5.63 13.00
CA SER A 53 2.45 6.74 12.68
C SER A 53 1.51 6.24 11.60
N HIS A 54 0.34 5.78 12.05
CA HIS A 54 -0.88 5.57 11.27
C HIS A 54 -0.63 5.31 9.79
N ILE A 55 -0.52 4.02 9.45
CA ILE A 55 -0.84 3.53 8.12
C ILE A 55 -2.23 4.10 7.80
N HIS A 56 -2.25 5.22 7.09
CA HIS A 56 -3.46 5.73 6.49
C HIS A 56 -3.79 4.69 5.43
N LEU A 57 -4.67 3.76 5.80
CA LEU A 57 -5.34 2.79 4.94
C LEU A 57 -6.09 3.54 3.83
N LYS A 58 -5.37 4.17 2.89
CA LYS A 58 -5.95 4.89 1.75
C LYS A 58 -6.39 3.93 0.66
N SER A 59 -5.94 2.68 0.71
CA SER A 59 -6.52 1.58 -0.05
C SER A 59 -5.93 0.29 0.48
N VAL A 60 -6.78 -0.74 0.57
CA VAL A 60 -6.39 -2.12 0.83
C VAL A 60 -5.28 -2.59 -0.14
N SER A 61 -5.23 -2.03 -1.36
CA SER A 61 -4.16 -2.25 -2.33
C SER A 61 -2.81 -1.69 -1.86
N ALA A 62 -2.78 -0.45 -1.35
CA ALA A 62 -1.54 0.18 -0.93
C ALA A 62 -0.98 -0.50 0.33
N PHE A 63 -1.86 -0.95 1.22
CA PHE A 63 -1.44 -1.77 2.37
C PHE A 63 -0.81 -3.10 1.95
N LEU A 64 -1.32 -3.76 0.91
CA LEU A 64 -0.67 -4.96 0.36
C LEU A 64 0.72 -4.67 -0.20
N ASP A 65 0.86 -3.56 -0.91
CA ASP A 65 2.12 -3.17 -1.53
C ASP A 65 3.16 -2.81 -0.44
N ASP A 66 2.76 -2.05 0.58
CA ASP A 66 3.57 -1.71 1.76
C ASP A 66 4.00 -2.96 2.54
N LEU A 67 3.08 -3.91 2.79
CA LEU A 67 3.40 -5.17 3.45
C LEU A 67 4.37 -6.03 2.63
N THR A 68 4.24 -6.00 1.32
CA THR A 68 5.13 -6.72 0.41
C THR A 68 6.53 -6.14 0.43
N GLU A 69 6.65 -4.81 0.41
CA GLU A 69 7.94 -4.11 0.51
C GLU A 69 8.59 -4.34 1.87
N GLU A 70 7.85 -4.23 2.98
CA GLU A 70 8.35 -4.51 4.33
C GLU A 70 8.83 -5.97 4.48
N SER A 71 8.13 -6.91 3.85
CA SER A 71 8.51 -8.34 3.85
C SER A 71 9.82 -8.59 3.11
N VAL A 72 10.03 -7.91 1.96
CA VAL A 72 11.27 -8.01 1.19
C VAL A 72 12.43 -7.31 1.90
N GLU A 73 12.19 -6.15 2.51
CA GLU A 73 13.20 -5.43 3.30
C GLU A 73 13.70 -6.25 4.49
N ARG A 74 12.82 -6.97 5.19
CA ARG A 74 13.21 -7.85 6.30
C ARG A 74 14.05 -9.05 5.87
N VAL A 75 13.86 -9.55 4.65
CA VAL A 75 14.73 -10.58 4.05
C VAL A 75 16.02 -9.99 3.49
N GLY A 76 16.03 -8.68 3.19
CA GLY A 76 17.23 -7.90 2.86
C GLY A 76 17.72 -8.05 1.42
N LYS A 77 16.93 -8.65 0.51
CA LYS A 77 17.29 -8.82 -0.91
C LYS A 77 16.07 -9.05 -1.82
N PRO A 78 16.13 -8.65 -3.11
CA PRO A 78 15.05 -8.86 -4.06
C PRO A 78 14.63 -10.33 -4.21
N VAL A 79 13.35 -10.59 -4.51
CA VAL A 79 12.79 -11.94 -4.70
C VAL A 79 13.62 -12.78 -5.68
N ALA A 80 14.09 -12.19 -6.77
CA ALA A 80 14.94 -12.86 -7.77
C ALA A 80 16.27 -13.42 -7.20
N LEU A 81 16.69 -12.98 -6.01
CA LEU A 81 17.91 -13.39 -5.31
C LEU A 81 17.63 -14.16 -4.02
N MET A 82 16.35 -14.43 -3.71
CA MET A 82 15.97 -15.23 -2.54
C MET A 82 16.22 -16.71 -2.78
N SER A 83 16.67 -17.42 -1.75
CA SER A 83 16.58 -18.87 -1.70
C SER A 83 15.14 -19.31 -1.42
N LYS A 84 14.78 -20.55 -1.77
CA LYS A 84 13.45 -21.11 -1.49
C LYS A 84 12.99 -20.94 -0.03
N ARG A 85 13.92 -21.03 0.92
CA ARG A 85 13.62 -20.86 2.35
C ARG A 85 13.24 -19.41 2.65
N GLU A 86 14.02 -18.45 2.15
CA GLU A 86 13.78 -17.03 2.35
C GLU A 86 12.50 -16.54 1.66
N GLU A 87 12.21 -17.08 0.47
CA GLU A 87 10.94 -16.85 -0.23
C GLU A 87 9.75 -17.34 0.60
N THR A 88 9.87 -18.52 1.21
CA THR A 88 8.85 -19.09 2.10
C THR A 88 8.68 -18.27 3.37
N ASP A 89 9.79 -17.83 3.97
CA ASP A 89 9.79 -16.98 5.18
C ASP A 89 9.10 -15.62 4.90
N ALA A 90 9.32 -15.01 3.73
CA ALA A 90 8.64 -13.77 3.31
C ALA A 90 7.12 -13.96 3.13
N ILE A 91 6.71 -15.05 2.47
CA ILE A 91 5.29 -15.40 2.29
C ILE A 91 4.61 -15.66 3.65
N HIS A 92 5.34 -16.24 4.60
CA HIS A 92 4.84 -16.42 5.96
C HIS A 92 4.63 -15.11 6.71
N LEU A 93 5.58 -14.19 6.59
CA LEU A 93 5.47 -12.87 7.19
C LEU A 93 4.21 -12.15 6.67
N LEU A 94 3.99 -12.18 5.35
CA LEU A 94 2.78 -11.66 4.71
C LEU A 94 1.51 -12.30 5.28
N SER A 95 1.52 -13.61 5.47
CA SER A 95 0.40 -14.34 6.08
C SER A 95 0.11 -13.87 7.51
N GLN A 96 1.15 -13.74 8.33
CA GLN A 96 1.04 -13.27 9.72
C GLN A 96 0.57 -11.81 9.82
N MET A 97 0.92 -10.98 8.84
CA MET A 97 0.47 -9.59 8.73
C MET A 97 -0.99 -9.45 8.28
N GLY A 98 -1.68 -10.55 7.98
CA GLY A 98 -3.08 -10.53 7.56
C GLY A 98 -3.30 -10.20 6.09
N THR A 99 -2.25 -10.27 5.26
CA THR A 99 -2.28 -10.01 3.80
C THR A 99 -3.37 -10.82 3.11
N PHE A 100 -3.60 -12.08 3.50
CA PHE A 100 -4.60 -12.95 2.87
C PHE A 100 -6.03 -12.77 3.37
N LEU A 101 -6.29 -11.88 4.34
CA LEU A 101 -7.65 -11.46 4.72
C LEU A 101 -8.24 -10.47 3.70
N ILE A 102 -7.40 -9.99 2.78
CA ILE A 102 -7.74 -9.02 1.75
C ILE A 102 -8.22 -9.76 0.49
N THR A 103 -9.33 -9.28 -0.06
CA THR A 103 -9.90 -9.83 -1.30
C THR A 103 -8.88 -9.76 -2.45
N ARG A 104 -8.57 -10.93 -3.03
CA ARG A 104 -7.64 -11.12 -4.16
C ARG A 104 -6.16 -10.88 -3.86
N ALA A 105 -5.77 -10.88 -2.58
CA ALA A 105 -4.35 -10.80 -2.22
C ALA A 105 -3.53 -11.99 -2.77
N GLU A 106 -4.14 -13.17 -2.88
CA GLU A 106 -3.52 -14.37 -3.44
C GLU A 106 -3.09 -14.20 -4.90
N ASP A 107 -3.85 -13.45 -5.72
CA ASP A 107 -3.50 -13.14 -7.11
C ASP A 107 -2.23 -12.26 -7.17
N ARG A 108 -2.15 -11.29 -6.27
CA ARG A 108 -1.07 -10.29 -6.25
C ARG A 108 0.22 -10.87 -5.71
N VAL A 109 0.15 -11.61 -4.60
CA VAL A 109 1.34 -12.24 -4.00
C VAL A 109 1.89 -13.31 -4.93
N SER A 110 1.04 -14.15 -5.54
CA SER A 110 1.51 -15.15 -6.51
C SER A 110 2.20 -14.50 -7.72
N HIS A 111 1.65 -13.40 -8.25
CA HIS A 111 2.29 -12.64 -9.32
C HIS A 111 3.62 -11.99 -8.89
N TYR A 112 3.66 -11.36 -7.71
CA TYR A 112 4.84 -10.66 -7.22
C TYR A 112 6.02 -11.61 -6.97
N PHE A 113 5.74 -12.78 -6.38
CA PHE A 113 6.75 -13.81 -6.13
C PHE A 113 7.03 -14.69 -7.35
N GLY A 114 6.26 -14.56 -8.43
CA GLY A 114 6.42 -15.38 -9.64
C GLY A 114 6.08 -16.86 -9.44
N ILE A 115 5.22 -17.18 -8.47
CA ILE A 115 4.85 -18.55 -8.10
C ILE A 115 3.38 -18.84 -8.39
N SER A 116 3.02 -20.12 -8.48
CA SER A 116 1.62 -20.50 -8.65
C SER A 116 0.82 -20.32 -7.36
N LYS A 117 -0.50 -20.15 -7.45
CA LYS A 117 -1.38 -20.16 -6.27
C LYS A 117 -1.23 -21.44 -5.44
N TYR A 118 -1.04 -22.58 -6.11
CA TYR A 118 -0.79 -23.85 -5.44
C TYR A 118 0.49 -23.79 -4.59
N THR A 119 1.59 -23.28 -5.16
CA THR A 119 2.86 -23.07 -4.46
C THR A 119 2.70 -22.11 -3.29
N LEU A 120 1.95 -21.02 -3.49
CA LEU A 120 1.67 -20.03 -2.45
C LEU A 120 0.95 -20.66 -1.24
N TYR A 121 -0.13 -21.41 -1.47
CA TYR A 121 -0.86 -22.09 -0.39
C TYR A 121 -0.02 -23.16 0.31
N SER A 122 0.79 -23.91 -0.46
CA SER A 122 1.72 -24.87 0.12
C SER A 122 2.73 -24.19 1.03
N CYS A 123 3.32 -23.06 0.62
CA CYS A 123 4.21 -22.27 1.48
C CYS A 123 3.50 -21.87 2.77
N ILE A 124 2.29 -21.28 2.70
CA ILE A 124 1.50 -20.85 3.87
C ILE A 124 1.20 -22.01 4.84
N GLU A 125 1.00 -23.22 4.33
CA GLU A 125 0.73 -24.41 5.13
C GLU A 125 2.00 -24.96 5.80
N THR A 126 3.15 -24.82 5.15
CA THR A 126 4.41 -25.46 5.58
C THR A 126 5.02 -24.82 6.84
N GLY A 127 4.89 -23.50 7.04
CA GLY A 127 5.40 -22.81 8.25
C GLY A 127 4.34 -22.56 9.33
N LYS A 128 3.21 -23.29 9.30
CA LYS A 128 2.32 -23.42 10.48
C LYS A 128 2.78 -24.52 11.45
N SER A 129 3.88 -25.22 11.15
CA SER A 129 4.40 -26.33 11.94
C SER A 129 5.59 -25.97 12.82
#